data_AF-A0A849CDC3-F1
#
_entry.id   AF-A0A849CDC3-F1
#
_cell.length_a   1.000
_cell.length_b   1.000
_cell.length_c   1.000
_cell.angle_alpha   90.00
_cell.angle_beta   90.00
_cell.angle_gamma   90.00
#
_symmetry.space_group_name_H-M   'P 1'
#
loop_
_entity.id
_entity.type
_entity.pdbx_description
1 polymer ?
#
loop_
_entity_poly.entity_id
_entity_poly.type
_entity_poly.pdbx_seq_one_letter_code
_entity_poly.pdbx_strand_id
1 'polypeptide(L)'
;MSSRNQWSVQAIIERIDREKQQQSESTGRSTTETVPAGYSVRGLWSCYADPGALTAAQAHTAMQLHLGCGVNTCRVRRRARTALVTDGRMVLEARATRTPAVARRSLLALLRMTVYGCGALLFGGRHALR
;
A
#
# COMPACT_ATOMS: atom_id res chain seq x y z
N MET A 1 -50.62 18.15 27.39
CA MET A 1 -49.16 18.34 27.28
C MET A 1 -48.56 16.99 26.88
N SER A 2 -48.28 16.78 25.59
CA SER A 2 -47.77 15.49 25.11
C SER A 2 -46.33 15.28 25.58
N SER A 3 -46.14 14.25 26.40
CA SER A 3 -44.82 13.77 26.82
C SER A 3 -43.98 13.47 25.58
N ARG A 4 -42.95 14.29 25.34
CA ARG A 4 -41.95 14.01 24.29
C ARG A 4 -41.13 12.82 24.77
N ASN A 5 -41.53 11.62 24.36
CA ASN A 5 -40.70 10.44 24.52
C ASN A 5 -39.41 10.65 23.72
N GLN A 6 -38.34 10.94 24.46
CA GLN A 6 -36.98 11.12 23.94
C GLN A 6 -36.49 9.93 23.10
N TRP A 7 -37.15 8.78 23.25
CA TRP A 7 -36.88 7.52 22.56
C TRP A 7 -37.94 7.16 21.52
N SER A 8 -38.77 8.11 21.10
CA SER A 8 -39.65 7.88 19.95
C SER A 8 -38.81 7.68 18.69
N VAL A 9 -39.30 6.85 17.78
CA VAL A 9 -38.65 6.58 16.49
C VAL A 9 -38.32 7.89 15.76
N GLN A 10 -39.21 8.88 15.83
CA GLN A 10 -39.02 10.18 15.20
C GLN A 10 -37.86 10.98 15.81
N ALA A 11 -37.73 10.99 17.14
CA ALA A 11 -36.63 11.67 17.83
C ALA A 11 -35.26 11.04 17.52
N ILE A 12 -35.24 9.73 17.29
CA ILE A 12 -34.03 8.99 16.89
C ILE A 12 -33.64 9.34 15.45
N ILE A 13 -34.61 9.34 14.52
CA ILE A 13 -34.38 9.73 13.12
C ILE A 13 -33.80 11.16 13.05
N GLU A 14 -34.45 12.11 13.71
CA GLU A 14 -33.99 13.51 13.73
C GLU A 14 -32.59 13.67 14.32
N ARG A 15 -32.23 12.85 15.31
CA ARG A 15 -30.88 12.85 15.89
C ARG A 15 -29.84 12.35 14.90
N ILE A 16 -30.11 11.23 14.23
CA ILE A 16 -29.22 10.66 13.21
C ILE A 16 -29.01 11.66 12.07
N ASP A 17 -30.07 12.33 11.62
CA ASP A 17 -29.98 13.32 10.55
C ASP A 17 -29.11 14.52 10.94
N ARG A 18 -29.23 15.02 12.18
CA ARG A 18 -28.34 16.08 12.70
C ARG A 18 -26.89 15.64 12.78
N GLU A 19 -26.63 14.44 13.29
CA GLU A 19 -25.28 13.87 13.38
C GLU A 19 -24.66 13.71 11.99
N LYS A 20 -25.45 13.28 10.99
CA LYS A 20 -25.01 13.16 9.59
C LYS A 20 -24.69 14.51 8.94
N GLN A 21 -25.49 15.54 9.21
CA GLN A 21 -25.23 16.90 8.73
C GLN A 21 -23.94 17.47 9.34
N GLN A 22 -23.75 17.34 10.66
CA GLN A 22 -22.53 17.75 11.34
C GLN A 22 -21.28 17.04 10.81
N GLN A 23 -21.39 15.74 10.51
CA GLN A 23 -20.28 14.96 9.93
C GLN A 23 -19.95 15.41 8.50
N SER A 24 -20.96 15.79 7.71
CA SER A 24 -20.74 16.33 6.36
C SER A 24 -20.08 17.72 6.39
N GLU A 25 -20.47 18.57 7.35
CA GLU A 25 -19.88 19.90 7.55
C GLU A 25 -18.46 19.83 8.13
N SER A 26 -18.17 18.91 9.05
CA SER A 26 -16.82 18.69 9.58
C SER A 26 -15.85 18.13 8.52
N THR A 27 -16.37 17.39 7.54
CA THR A 27 -15.58 16.86 6.42
C THR A 27 -15.26 17.97 5.40
N GLY A 28 -16.05 19.04 5.34
CA GLY A 28 -15.86 20.17 4.42
C GLY A 28 -14.88 21.25 4.90
N ARG A 29 -14.47 21.24 6.18
CA ARG A 29 -13.62 22.29 6.78
C ARG A 29 -12.21 21.79 7.09
N SER A 30 -11.54 21.24 6.09
CA SER A 30 -10.08 21.12 6.11
C SER A 30 -9.52 21.73 4.83
N THR A 31 -9.27 23.03 4.90
CA THR A 31 -8.58 23.83 3.89
C THR A 31 -7.12 23.40 3.74
N THR A 32 -6.75 22.92 2.56
CA THR A 32 -5.62 23.42 1.76
C THR A 32 -5.72 22.82 0.36
N GLU A 33 -5.45 23.68 -0.62
CA GLU A 33 -5.74 23.52 -2.04
C GLU A 33 -5.19 22.24 -2.67
N THR A 34 -6.06 21.49 -3.34
CA THR A 34 -5.73 20.94 -4.65
C THR A 34 -7.02 20.90 -5.47
N VAL A 35 -7.02 21.62 -6.58
CA VAL A 35 -8.09 21.75 -7.58
C VAL A 35 -8.77 20.40 -7.89
N PRO A 36 -10.12 20.28 -7.83
CA PRO A 36 -10.78 19.06 -8.26
C PRO A 36 -10.98 19.13 -9.77
N ALA A 37 -9.95 18.79 -10.53
CA ALA A 37 -10.16 18.42 -11.91
C ALA A 37 -11.02 17.15 -11.91
N GLY A 38 -12.26 17.27 -12.37
CA GLY A 38 -13.28 16.21 -12.44
C GLY A 38 -12.98 15.10 -13.45
N TYR A 39 -11.76 14.56 -13.44
CA TYR A 39 -11.47 13.26 -14.06
C TYR A 39 -11.33 12.23 -12.95
N SER A 40 -11.96 11.08 -13.13
CA SER A 40 -11.89 9.99 -12.17
C SER A 40 -10.44 9.57 -11.97
N VAL A 41 -9.88 9.83 -10.79
CA VAL A 41 -8.57 9.34 -10.30
C VAL A 41 -8.50 7.80 -10.26
N ARG A 42 -9.57 7.10 -10.67
CA ARG A 42 -9.69 5.64 -10.70
C ARG A 42 -8.74 4.93 -11.68
N GLY A 43 -8.20 5.63 -12.70
CA GLY A 43 -7.35 5.02 -13.73
C GLY A 43 -5.85 5.35 -13.66
N LEU A 44 -5.42 6.27 -12.79
CA LEU A 44 -4.09 6.89 -12.94
C LEU A 44 -2.94 6.22 -12.17
N TRP A 45 -3.24 5.43 -11.13
CA TRP A 45 -2.20 4.72 -10.39
C TRP A 45 -1.96 3.33 -10.96
N SER A 46 -1.04 3.25 -11.91
CA SER A 46 -0.59 1.96 -12.41
C SER A 46 0.12 1.17 -11.31
N CYS A 47 -0.13 -0.14 -11.23
CA CYS A 47 0.43 -1.02 -10.19
C CYS A 47 1.97 -0.96 -10.07
N TYR A 48 2.64 -0.59 -11.15
CA TYR A 48 4.10 -0.58 -11.27
C TYR A 48 4.72 0.82 -11.15
N ALA A 49 3.94 1.89 -11.28
CA ALA A 49 4.41 3.24 -10.98
C ALA A 49 4.39 3.49 -9.48
N ASP A 50 5.36 4.25 -8.98
CA ASP A 50 5.30 4.76 -7.60
C ASP A 50 4.31 5.94 -7.57
N PRO A 51 3.20 5.87 -6.81
CA PRO A 51 2.24 6.97 -6.73
C PRO A 51 2.74 8.17 -5.93
N GLY A 52 3.94 8.08 -5.31
CA GLY A 52 4.49 9.11 -4.45
C GLY A 52 3.92 9.06 -3.02
N ALA A 53 4.00 10.19 -2.32
CA ALA A 53 3.40 10.33 -1.00
C ALA A 53 1.87 10.36 -1.11
N LEU A 54 1.21 9.60 -0.24
CA LEU A 54 -0.25 9.50 -0.21
C LEU A 54 -0.76 9.99 1.13
N THR A 55 -1.84 10.77 1.11
CA THR A 55 -2.64 11.04 2.31
C THR A 55 -3.40 9.79 2.74
N ALA A 56 -3.86 9.71 4.00
CA ALA A 56 -4.67 8.58 4.45
C ALA A 56 -5.91 8.33 3.57
N ALA A 57 -6.61 9.39 3.13
CA ALA A 57 -7.78 9.28 2.27
C ALA A 57 -7.43 8.70 0.88
N GLN A 58 -6.34 9.16 0.28
CA GLN A 58 -5.82 8.62 -0.97
C GLN A 58 -5.36 7.17 -0.81
N ALA A 59 -4.71 6.84 0.31
CA ALA A 59 -4.26 5.50 0.62
C ALA A 59 -5.43 4.52 0.80
N HIS A 60 -6.51 4.93 1.49
CA HIS A 60 -7.75 4.16 1.56
C HIS A 60 -8.36 3.93 0.17
N THR A 61 -8.41 4.97 -0.66
CA THR A 61 -8.93 4.88 -2.02
C THR A 61 -8.09 3.91 -2.88
N ALA A 62 -6.76 4.03 -2.81
CA ALA A 62 -5.83 3.12 -3.47
C ALA A 62 -6.02 1.66 -3.02
N MET A 63 -6.26 1.42 -1.73
CA MET A 63 -6.55 0.08 -1.21
C MET A 63 -7.84 -0.51 -1.79
N GLN A 64 -8.87 0.32 -1.99
CA GLN A 64 -10.14 -0.09 -2.59
C GLN A 64 -10.03 -0.35 -4.09
N LEU A 65 -9.21 0.43 -4.81
CA LEU A 65 -8.99 0.24 -6.25
C LEU A 65 -8.14 -1.01 -6.55
N HIS A 66 -7.15 -1.29 -5.70
CA HIS A 66 -6.20 -2.40 -5.90
C HIS A 66 -6.54 -3.65 -5.05
N LEU A 67 -7.82 -3.93 -4.79
CA LEU A 67 -8.26 -5.08 -3.97
C LEU A 67 -7.71 -6.43 -4.48
N GLY A 68 -7.60 -6.61 -5.79
CA GLY A 68 -7.05 -7.82 -6.40
C GLY A 68 -5.52 -7.91 -6.42
N CYS A 69 -4.80 -6.82 -6.13
CA CYS A 69 -3.34 -6.80 -6.23
C CYS A 69 -2.65 -7.21 -4.93
N GLY A 70 -1.59 -8.01 -4.97
CA GLY A 70 -0.79 -8.28 -3.77
C GLY A 70 0.00 -7.04 -3.31
N VAL A 71 0.15 -6.85 -1.99
CA VAL A 71 1.01 -5.78 -1.41
C VAL A 71 2.49 -5.96 -1.81
N ASN A 72 2.90 -7.21 -2.08
CA ASN A 72 4.25 -7.51 -2.54
C ASN A 72 4.44 -7.21 -4.03
N THR A 73 3.38 -7.21 -4.84
CA THR A 73 3.46 -7.08 -6.30
C THR A 73 3.05 -5.70 -6.80
N CYS A 74 2.15 -5.00 -6.10
CA CYS A 74 1.68 -3.68 -6.48
C CYS A 74 2.33 -2.59 -5.61
N ARG A 75 3.07 -1.68 -6.26
CA ARG A 75 3.75 -0.55 -5.60
C ARG A 75 2.76 0.40 -4.96
N VAL A 76 1.65 0.67 -5.65
CA VAL A 76 0.57 1.54 -5.15
C VAL A 76 0.00 0.99 -3.85
N ARG A 77 -0.36 -0.30 -3.82
CA ARG A 77 -0.91 -0.96 -2.63
C ARG A 77 0.12 -1.01 -1.49
N ARG A 78 1.40 -1.22 -1.80
CA ARG A 78 2.48 -1.16 -0.81
C ARG A 78 2.59 0.23 -0.17
N ARG A 79 2.63 1.29 -0.99
CA ARG A 79 2.70 2.68 -0.52
C ARG A 79 1.49 3.06 0.31
N ALA A 80 0.29 2.73 -0.16
CA ALA A 80 -0.94 2.97 0.58
C ALA A 80 -0.94 2.26 1.95
N ARG A 81 -0.43 1.02 2.02
CA ARG A 81 -0.31 0.31 3.31
C ARG A 81 0.62 1.07 4.25
N THR A 82 1.79 1.46 3.75
CA THR A 82 2.77 2.20 4.56
C THR A 82 2.18 3.51 5.06
N ALA A 83 1.52 4.29 4.20
CA ALA A 83 0.88 5.55 4.58
C ALA A 83 -0.16 5.35 5.71
N LEU A 84 -1.04 4.35 5.57
CA LEU A 84 -2.06 4.05 6.60
C LEU A 84 -1.46 3.58 7.93
N VAL A 85 -0.35 2.84 7.88
CA VAL A 85 0.37 2.39 9.09
C VAL A 85 1.07 3.56 9.77
N THR A 86 1.75 4.41 8.99
CA THR A 86 2.43 5.60 9.52
C THR A 86 1.45 6.58 10.16
N ASP A 87 0.27 6.77 9.55
CA ASP A 87 -0.80 7.62 10.11
C ASP A 87 -1.56 6.96 11.28
N GLY A 88 -1.19 5.75 11.71
CA GLY A 88 -1.86 5.04 12.81
C GLY A 88 -3.29 4.57 12.51
N ARG A 89 -3.70 4.59 11.23
CA ARG A 89 -5.03 4.14 10.77
C ARG A 89 -5.08 2.63 10.51
N MET A 90 -3.94 1.96 10.47
CA MET A 90 -3.81 0.52 10.27
C MET A 90 -2.69 -0.03 11.14
N VAL A 91 -2.98 -1.11 11.87
CA VAL A 91 -1.97 -1.84 12.65
C VAL A 91 -1.70 -3.17 11.96
N LEU A 92 -0.42 -3.48 11.71
CA LEU A 92 -0.04 -4.74 11.10
C LEU A 92 0.19 -5.80 12.17
N GLU A 93 -0.51 -6.93 12.01
CA GLU A 93 -0.23 -8.15 12.76
C GLU A 93 1.20 -8.66 12.49
N ALA A 94 1.79 -9.38 13.45
CA ALA A 94 3.15 -9.91 13.34
C ALA A 94 3.37 -10.82 12.11
N ARG A 95 2.31 -11.45 11.59
CA ARG A 95 2.38 -12.24 10.34
C ARG A 95 2.46 -11.36 9.09
N ALA A 96 1.90 -10.15 9.14
CA ALA A 96 1.85 -9.19 8.03
C ALA A 96 3.11 -8.33 7.91
N THR A 97 3.95 -8.31 8.96
CA THR A 97 5.25 -7.64 8.97
C THR A 97 6.36 -8.43 8.28
N ARG A 98 6.07 -9.59 7.64
CA ARG A 98 7.05 -10.38 6.89
C ARG A 98 7.87 -9.47 5.98
N THR A 99 9.07 -9.16 6.46
CA THR A 99 10.10 -8.45 5.72
C THR A 99 10.42 -9.31 4.51
N PRO A 100 10.58 -8.72 3.31
CA PRO A 100 11.09 -9.49 2.18
C PRO A 100 12.38 -10.12 2.67
N ALA A 101 12.46 -11.45 2.63
CA ALA A 101 13.66 -12.17 3.01
C ALA A 101 14.79 -11.53 2.20
N VAL A 102 15.66 -10.78 2.88
CA VAL A 102 16.89 -10.30 2.29
C VAL A 102 17.51 -11.53 1.69
N ALA A 103 17.68 -11.55 0.37
CA ALA A 103 18.28 -12.67 -0.33
C ALA A 103 19.65 -12.87 0.29
N ARG A 104 19.75 -13.77 1.27
CA ARG A 104 20.99 -14.15 1.90
C ARG A 104 21.76 -14.81 0.76
N ARG A 105 22.68 -14.06 0.16
CA ARG A 105 23.63 -14.59 -0.81
C ARG A 105 24.35 -15.72 -0.09
N SER A 106 23.93 -16.95 -0.40
CA SER A 106 24.49 -18.14 0.20
C SER A 106 25.98 -18.15 -0.12
N LEU A 107 26.84 -18.15 0.90
CA LEU A 107 28.28 -18.23 0.74
C LEU A 107 28.69 -19.44 -0.11
N LEU A 108 27.89 -20.52 -0.09
CA LEU A 108 28.05 -21.70 -0.95
C LEU A 108 27.89 -21.38 -2.45
N ALA A 109 27.05 -20.41 -2.82
CA ALA A 109 26.87 -19.99 -4.22
C ALA A 109 28.08 -19.17 -4.72
N LEU A 110 28.68 -18.34 -3.86
CA LEU A 110 29.92 -17.64 -4.18
C LEU A 110 31.11 -18.61 -4.30
N LEU A 111 31.18 -19.61 -3.42
CA LEU A 111 32.27 -20.60 -3.41
C LEU A 111 32.23 -21.53 -4.62
N ARG A 112 31.03 -21.85 -5.16
CA ARG A 112 30.91 -22.63 -6.42
C ARG A 112 31.44 -21.88 -7.65
N MET A 113 31.29 -20.55 -7.71
CA MET A 113 31.81 -19.75 -8.83
C MET A 113 33.34 -19.69 -8.85
N THR A 114 33.98 -19.66 -7.68
CA THR A 114 35.45 -19.63 -7.59
C THR A 114 36.10 -20.97 -7.92
N VAL A 115 35.45 -22.09 -7.59
CA VAL A 115 35.98 -23.43 -7.89
C VAL A 115 35.86 -23.79 -9.37
N TYR A 116 34.76 -23.42 -10.05
CA TYR A 116 34.60 -23.69 -11.49
C TYR A 116 35.37 -22.71 -12.39
N GLY A 117 35.58 -21.46 -11.98
CA GLY A 117 36.37 -20.48 -12.76
C GLY A 117 37.88 -20.75 -12.75
N CYS A 118 38.40 -21.35 -11.67
CA CYS A 118 39.84 -21.62 -11.54
C CYS A 118 40.29 -22.89 -12.31
N GLY A 119 39.36 -23.78 -12.67
CA GLY A 119 39.68 -25.01 -13.41
C GLY A 119 40.05 -24.80 -14.88
N ALA A 120 39.58 -23.73 -15.53
CA ALA A 120 39.82 -23.49 -16.95
C ALA A 120 41.19 -22.86 -17.26
N LEU A 121 41.89 -22.33 -16.25
CA LEU A 121 43.18 -21.64 -16.45
C LEU A 121 44.40 -22.54 -16.16
N LEU A 122 44.21 -23.72 -15.56
CA LEU A 122 45.33 -24.56 -15.10
C LEU A 122 45.54 -25.86 -15.88
N PHE A 123 44.61 -26.29 -16.74
CA PHE A 123 44.79 -27.49 -17.57
C PHE A 123 44.45 -27.25 -19.04
N GLY A 124 45.48 -27.23 -19.88
CA GLY A 124 45.34 -27.83 -21.21
C GLY A 124 45.48 -26.93 -22.43
N GLY A 125 46.48 -26.06 -22.46
CA GLY A 125 47.08 -25.69 -23.73
C GLY A 125 47.73 -26.92 -24.39
N ARG A 126 47.53 -27.05 -25.72
CA ARG A 126 48.20 -27.90 -26.74
C ARG A 126 47.29 -28.97 -27.37
N HIS A 127 46.61 -28.62 -28.45
CA HIS A 127 46.50 -29.52 -29.60
C HIS A 127 46.85 -28.78 -30.89
N ALA A 128 47.77 -29.40 -31.62
CA ALA A 128 48.60 -28.85 -32.67
C ALA A 128 47.88 -28.76 -34.02
N LEU A 129 48.35 -27.81 -34.83
CA LEU A 129 48.15 -27.74 -36.28
C LEU A 129 48.72 -29.00 -36.95
N ARG A 130 47.93 -29.62 -37.82
CA ARG A 130 48.40 -30.23 -39.06
C ARG A 130 47.25 -30.27 -40.08
#